data_AF-A0A8C3KW16-F1
#
_entry.id   AF-A0A8C3KW16-F1
#
_cell.length_a   1.000
_cell.length_b   1.000
_cell.length_c   1.000
_cell.angle_alpha   90.00
_cell.angle_beta   90.00
_cell.angle_gamma   90.00
#
_symmetry.space_group_name_H-M   'P 1'
#
loop_
_entity.id
_entity.type
_entity.pdbx_description
1 polymer ?
#
loop_
_entity_poly.entity_id
_entity_poly.type
_entity_poly.pdbx_seq_one_letter_code
_entity_poly.pdbx_strand_id
1 'polypeptide(L)'
;MQLMEFFYGVTMAARIAYSSYIFSLVAPSRYQRMASYSRSSVLLGVFTSSVLGQLCITLSSVSFLTLNYVSLGFVTFGLLLTLFLERPKRSLFFNRAEAAFNGAAPAELDKMAGGDKTDSGDKTDSGDKTDGGKVTGGWRQAVLCRMLREVCALAKQSRLQLWSFWWIFNSAGYYLVLYYVQILWDDIYPARDNRRVYNGGVDAASTLLGAIASFAAGYLKIRWALWSALVIGVVTAIQAGLLLLMNTTANIWLCYTAYVLFRGSYQFLVPIAIFQIATSLSKELCALVFGVNTFFGTVLKTIITIIVADKRGLGLSVHPQFYVYFGYFSLLALVYLLMAVVVVIRHNRRAQPPELIPIEGQVQEKSPEAATVQT
;
A
#
# COMPACT_ATOMS: atom_id res chain seq x y z
N MET A 1 -15.92 -24.11 10.54
CA MET A 1 -15.16 -23.50 9.44
C MET A 1 -15.68 -22.11 9.04
N GLN A 2 -16.95 -21.93 8.62
CA GLN A 2 -17.45 -20.62 8.16
C GLN A 2 -17.35 -19.47 9.19
N LEU A 3 -17.64 -19.75 10.47
CA LEU A 3 -17.51 -18.74 11.54
C LEU A 3 -16.06 -18.26 11.72
N MET A 4 -15.09 -19.15 11.56
CA MET A 4 -13.66 -18.82 11.63
C MET A 4 -13.27 -17.87 10.49
N GLU A 5 -13.74 -18.14 9.27
CA GLU A 5 -13.51 -17.28 8.10
C GLU A 5 -14.12 -15.88 8.28
N PHE A 6 -15.29 -15.79 8.91
CA PHE A 6 -15.90 -14.51 9.26
C PHE A 6 -15.00 -13.68 10.18
N PHE A 7 -14.53 -14.26 11.29
CA PHE A 7 -13.61 -13.58 12.22
C PHE A 7 -12.26 -13.26 11.58
N TYR A 8 -11.77 -14.12 10.70
CA TYR A 8 -10.57 -13.84 9.91
C TYR A 8 -10.77 -12.60 9.03
N GLY A 9 -11.91 -12.50 8.34
CA GLY A 9 -12.29 -11.32 7.57
C GLY A 9 -12.34 -10.03 8.41
N VAL A 10 -12.96 -10.09 9.59
CA VAL A 10 -13.00 -8.96 10.55
C VAL A 10 -11.59 -8.54 10.98
N THR A 11 -10.73 -9.51 11.28
CA THR A 11 -9.32 -9.26 11.68
C THR A 11 -8.53 -8.60 10.55
N MET A 12 -8.73 -9.06 9.31
CA MET A 12 -8.09 -8.47 8.12
C MET A 12 -8.55 -7.02 7.90
N ALA A 13 -9.84 -6.72 8.11
CA ALA A 13 -10.36 -5.36 8.03
C ALA A 13 -9.78 -4.46 9.15
N ALA A 14 -9.74 -4.95 10.39
CA ALA A 14 -9.18 -4.21 11.54
C ALA A 14 -7.70 -3.85 11.33
N ARG A 15 -6.92 -4.70 10.66
CA ARG A 15 -5.50 -4.44 10.32
C ARG A 15 -5.31 -3.19 9.46
N ILE A 16 -6.25 -2.91 8.57
CA ILE A 16 -6.23 -1.71 7.70
C ILE A 16 -6.45 -0.45 8.56
N ALA A 17 -7.41 -0.51 9.50
CA ALA A 17 -7.66 0.57 10.44
C ALA A 17 -6.45 0.82 11.36
N TYR A 18 -5.84 -0.24 11.89
CA TYR A 18 -4.64 -0.15 12.72
C TYR A 18 -3.46 0.54 12.02
N SER A 19 -3.24 0.21 10.74
CA SER A 19 -2.18 0.84 9.95
C SER A 19 -2.36 2.36 9.86
N SER A 20 -3.61 2.83 9.80
CA SER A 20 -3.94 4.26 9.72
C SER A 20 -3.82 4.97 11.06
N TYR A 21 -4.14 4.27 12.15
CA TYR A 21 -3.91 4.75 13.51
C TYR A 21 -2.44 5.11 13.75
N ILE A 22 -1.49 4.26 13.32
CA ILE A 22 -0.05 4.55 13.46
C ILE A 22 0.34 5.88 12.78
N PHE A 23 -0.17 6.14 11.57
CA PHE A 23 0.16 7.38 10.85
C PHE A 23 -0.48 8.62 11.47
N SER A 24 -1.56 8.47 12.23
CA SER A 24 -2.18 9.60 12.94
C SER A 24 -1.26 10.14 14.05
N LEU A 25 -0.53 9.27 14.74
CA LEU A 25 0.35 9.59 15.88
C LEU A 25 1.74 10.08 15.49
N VAL A 26 2.18 9.78 14.28
CA VAL A 26 3.56 9.99 13.85
C VAL A 26 3.67 11.25 12.96
N ALA A 27 4.83 11.89 12.96
CA ALA A 27 5.14 12.96 12.01
C ALA A 27 5.48 12.37 10.61
N PRO A 28 5.10 13.03 9.50
CA PRO A 28 5.36 12.54 8.14
C PRO A 28 6.81 12.15 7.85
N SER A 29 7.78 12.84 8.47
CA SER A 29 9.22 12.54 8.33
C SER A 29 9.62 11.15 8.80
N ARG A 30 8.81 10.50 9.66
CA ARG A 30 9.08 9.16 10.22
C ARG A 30 8.18 8.07 9.65
N TYR A 31 7.31 8.37 8.69
CA TYR A 31 6.36 7.39 8.14
C TYR A 31 7.03 6.17 7.55
N GLN A 32 8.14 6.35 6.82
CA GLN A 32 8.87 5.23 6.22
C GLN A 32 9.40 4.25 7.26
N ARG A 33 10.03 4.75 8.33
CA ARG A 33 10.53 3.91 9.43
C ARG A 33 9.42 3.23 10.20
N MET A 34 8.33 3.94 10.49
CA MET A 34 7.20 3.36 11.24
C MET A 34 6.44 2.31 10.43
N ALA A 35 6.24 2.52 9.13
CA ALA A 35 5.66 1.51 8.25
C ALA A 35 6.51 0.23 8.23
N SER A 36 7.83 0.41 8.14
CA SER A 36 8.81 -0.67 8.14
C SER A 36 8.84 -1.43 9.47
N TYR A 37 8.90 -0.74 10.61
CA TYR A 37 8.86 -1.39 11.94
C TYR A 37 7.55 -2.14 12.15
N SER A 38 6.41 -1.51 11.85
CA SER A 38 5.10 -2.14 11.99
C SER A 38 5.02 -3.44 11.19
N ARG A 39 5.45 -3.42 9.92
CA ARG A 39 5.43 -4.62 9.07
C ARG A 39 6.43 -5.69 9.51
N SER A 40 7.63 -5.29 9.89
CA SER A 40 8.66 -6.21 10.37
C SER A 40 8.22 -6.90 11.66
N SER A 41 7.63 -6.17 12.62
CA SER A 41 7.10 -6.74 13.86
C SER A 41 5.97 -7.74 13.63
N VAL A 42 5.05 -7.46 12.68
CA VAL A 42 3.99 -8.42 12.32
C VAL A 42 4.59 -9.70 11.75
N LEU A 43 5.57 -9.60 10.85
CA LEU A 43 6.22 -10.77 10.25
C LEU A 43 7.05 -11.55 11.28
N LEU A 44 7.80 -10.88 12.15
CA LEU A 44 8.50 -11.52 13.26
C LEU A 44 7.53 -12.23 14.21
N GLY A 45 6.36 -11.64 14.47
CA GLY A 45 5.29 -12.28 15.25
C GLY A 45 4.83 -13.58 14.59
N VAL A 46 4.55 -13.55 13.28
CA VAL A 46 4.19 -14.76 12.52
C VAL A 46 5.30 -15.80 12.61
N PHE A 47 6.54 -15.42 12.30
CA PHE A 47 7.70 -16.32 12.38
C PHE A 47 7.85 -16.96 13.76
N THR A 48 7.84 -16.14 14.81
CA THR A 48 8.00 -16.60 16.20
C THR A 48 6.86 -17.53 16.59
N SER A 49 5.62 -17.19 16.21
CA SER A 49 4.46 -18.05 16.48
C SER A 49 4.52 -19.39 15.74
N SER A 50 5.01 -19.42 14.50
CA SER A 50 5.18 -20.66 13.72
C SER A 50 6.26 -21.55 14.31
N VAL A 51 7.41 -20.97 14.70
CA VAL A 51 8.51 -21.72 15.33
C VAL A 51 8.09 -22.26 16.69
N LEU A 52 7.50 -21.42 17.55
CA LEU A 52 6.99 -21.84 18.86
C LEU A 52 5.90 -22.91 18.73
N GLY A 53 4.95 -22.72 17.81
CA GLY A 53 3.90 -23.69 17.55
C GLY A 53 4.46 -25.05 17.14
N GLN A 54 5.44 -25.05 16.23
CA GLN A 54 6.12 -26.27 15.80
C GLN A 54 6.88 -26.94 16.95
N LEU A 55 7.64 -26.18 17.75
CA LEU A 55 8.39 -26.70 18.89
C LEU A 55 7.47 -27.31 19.96
N CYS A 56 6.34 -26.67 20.27
CA CYS A 56 5.37 -27.20 21.23
C CYS A 56 4.77 -28.54 20.80
N ILE A 57 4.51 -28.71 19.50
CA ILE A 57 3.98 -29.96 18.95
C ILE A 57 5.07 -31.05 18.95
N THR A 58 6.30 -30.72 18.53
CA THR A 58 7.36 -31.73 18.34
C THR A 58 8.08 -32.13 19.62
N LEU A 59 8.37 -31.19 20.52
CA LEU A 59 9.14 -31.46 21.75
C LEU A 59 8.26 -31.83 22.94
N SER A 60 7.08 -31.20 23.04
CA SER A 60 6.22 -31.32 24.22
C SER A 60 4.94 -32.12 23.96
N SER A 61 4.75 -32.66 22.75
CA SER A 61 3.55 -33.42 22.33
C SER A 61 2.22 -32.71 22.69
N VAL A 62 2.22 -31.38 22.69
CA VAL A 62 1.08 -30.58 23.13
C VAL A 62 -0.04 -30.72 22.11
N SER A 63 -1.24 -31.04 22.58
CA SER A 63 -2.45 -31.12 21.74
C SER A 63 -2.75 -29.78 21.05
N PHE A 64 -3.26 -29.84 19.81
CA PHE A 64 -3.73 -28.67 19.07
C PHE A 64 -4.76 -27.84 19.84
N LEU A 65 -5.57 -28.48 20.70
CA LEU A 65 -6.55 -27.79 21.54
C LEU A 65 -5.85 -26.85 22.54
N THR A 66 -4.80 -27.33 23.20
CA THR A 66 -4.00 -26.53 24.15
C THR A 66 -3.29 -25.38 23.42
N LEU A 67 -2.80 -25.63 22.20
CA LEU A 67 -2.18 -24.60 21.36
C LEU A 67 -3.18 -23.48 21.01
N ASN A 68 -4.45 -23.83 20.76
CA ASN A 68 -5.52 -22.87 20.55
C ASN A 68 -5.82 -22.05 21.82
N TYR A 69 -5.84 -22.67 23.01
CA TYR A 69 -6.00 -21.93 24.27
C TYR A 69 -4.85 -20.96 24.55
N VAL A 70 -3.61 -21.38 24.28
CA VAL A 70 -2.43 -20.51 24.38
C VAL A 70 -2.54 -19.34 23.40
N SER A 71 -2.95 -19.60 22.15
CA SER A 71 -3.17 -18.56 21.14
C SER A 71 -4.27 -17.58 21.57
N LEU A 72 -5.36 -18.08 22.14
CA LEU A 72 -6.43 -17.26 22.71
C LEU A 72 -5.90 -16.38 23.85
N GLY A 73 -5.05 -16.93 24.73
CA GLY A 73 -4.38 -16.17 25.79
C GLY A 73 -3.55 -15.00 25.24
N PHE A 74 -2.74 -15.22 24.21
CA PHE A 74 -1.96 -14.15 23.57
C PHE A 74 -2.85 -13.08 22.91
N VAL A 75 -3.95 -13.47 22.27
CA VAL A 75 -4.89 -12.52 21.66
C VAL A 75 -5.60 -11.69 22.74
N THR A 76 -6.05 -12.30 23.84
CA THR A 76 -6.65 -11.59 24.97
C THR A 76 -5.65 -10.66 25.64
N PHE A 77 -4.40 -11.10 25.82
CA PHE A 77 -3.34 -10.23 26.33
C PHE A 77 -3.07 -9.04 25.40
N GLY A 78 -3.02 -9.28 24.08
CA GLY A 78 -2.92 -8.23 23.07
C GLY A 78 -4.07 -7.23 23.17
N LEU A 79 -5.31 -7.71 23.36
CA LEU A 79 -6.48 -6.86 23.58
C LEU A 79 -6.32 -5.98 24.82
N LEU A 80 -5.87 -6.54 25.95
CA LEU A 80 -5.60 -5.77 27.17
C LEU A 80 -4.53 -4.69 26.93
N LEU A 81 -3.43 -5.02 26.24
CA LEU A 81 -2.41 -4.04 25.86
C LEU A 81 -2.97 -2.90 25.00
N THR A 82 -3.92 -3.18 24.11
CA THR A 82 -4.53 -2.11 23.30
C THR A 82 -5.31 -1.07 24.10
N LEU A 83 -5.79 -1.42 25.31
CA LEU A 83 -6.47 -0.48 26.19
C LEU A 83 -5.52 0.59 26.75
N PHE A 84 -4.23 0.30 26.82
CA PHE A 84 -3.18 1.21 27.28
C PHE A 84 -2.56 2.05 26.16
N LEU A 85 -2.94 1.82 24.89
CA LEU A 85 -2.44 2.61 23.78
C LEU A 85 -2.97 4.05 23.86
N GLU A 86 -2.10 5.02 23.55
CA GLU A 86 -2.46 6.43 23.59
C GLU A 86 -3.62 6.68 22.61
N ARG A 87 -4.76 7.13 23.15
CA ARG A 87 -5.91 7.47 22.31
C ARG A 87 -5.54 8.67 21.45
N PRO A 88 -5.79 8.63 20.13
CA PRO A 88 -5.47 9.75 19.28
C PRO A 88 -6.30 10.96 19.76
N LYS A 89 -5.61 12.02 20.21
CA LYS A 89 -6.21 13.22 20.82
C LYS A 89 -7.18 13.98 19.90
N ARG A 90 -7.24 13.60 18.61
CA ARG A 90 -8.26 14.03 17.66
C ARG A 90 -8.99 12.82 17.12
N SER A 91 -10.27 12.74 17.44
CA SER A 91 -11.23 11.91 16.70
C SER A 91 -11.32 12.43 15.27
N LEU A 92 -10.71 11.71 14.32
CA LEU A 92 -10.68 12.06 12.89
C LEU A 92 -12.07 12.13 12.24
N PHE A 93 -13.11 11.55 12.86
CA PHE A 93 -14.45 11.48 12.29
C PHE A 93 -15.54 12.20 13.10
N PHE A 94 -15.37 12.38 14.41
CA PHE A 94 -16.48 12.82 15.27
C PHE A 94 -16.38 14.27 15.80
N ASN A 95 -15.18 14.87 15.88
CA ASN A 95 -15.05 16.20 16.49
C ASN A 95 -15.24 17.38 15.52
N ARG A 96 -15.57 17.14 14.25
CA ARG A 96 -16.07 18.23 13.39
C ARG A 96 -17.52 18.60 13.69
N ALA A 97 -18.26 17.73 14.41
CA ALA A 97 -19.64 18.03 14.81
C ALA A 97 -19.69 19.26 15.74
N GLU A 98 -18.74 19.41 16.67
CA GLU A 98 -18.67 20.61 17.53
C GLU A 98 -18.23 21.87 16.77
N ALA A 99 -17.25 21.76 15.87
CA ALA A 99 -16.75 22.90 15.10
C ALA A 99 -17.69 23.33 13.95
N ALA A 100 -18.65 22.48 13.56
CA ALA A 100 -19.71 22.84 12.61
C ALA A 100 -20.97 23.36 13.30
N PHE A 101 -21.18 23.04 14.58
CA PHE A 101 -22.30 23.56 15.38
C PHE A 101 -21.96 24.89 16.07
N ASN A 102 -20.69 25.11 16.41
CA ASN A 102 -20.21 26.39 16.94
C ASN A 102 -19.40 27.08 15.86
N GLY A 103 -19.97 28.15 15.30
CA GLY A 103 -19.38 28.94 14.23
C GLY A 103 -17.90 29.31 14.48
N ALA A 104 -17.16 29.31 13.37
CA ALA A 104 -15.78 29.78 13.19
C ALA A 104 -14.63 28.83 13.57
N ALA A 105 -14.06 28.19 12.53
CA ALA A 105 -12.63 28.29 12.27
C ALA A 105 -12.42 28.31 10.74
N PRO A 106 -11.92 29.42 10.15
CA PRO A 106 -11.67 29.49 8.72
C PRO A 106 -10.56 28.50 8.34
N ALA A 107 -10.72 27.92 7.15
CA ALA A 107 -9.69 27.10 6.53
C ALA A 107 -8.40 27.92 6.41
N GLU A 108 -7.27 27.32 6.81
CA GLU A 108 -5.90 27.80 6.56
C GLU A 108 -5.53 27.73 5.06
N LEU A 109 -6.43 28.23 4.20
CA LEU A 109 -6.31 28.35 2.75
C LEU A 109 -6.74 29.73 2.23
N ASP A 110 -7.37 30.58 3.06
CA ASP A 110 -7.84 31.91 2.66
C ASP A 110 -6.84 33.06 2.92
N LYS A 111 -5.72 32.82 3.61
CA LYS A 111 -4.73 33.88 3.93
C LYS A 111 -3.72 34.21 2.82
N MET A 112 -3.86 33.66 1.61
CA MET A 112 -2.93 33.94 0.50
C MET A 112 -3.54 34.70 -0.69
N ALA A 113 -4.81 35.09 -0.67
CA ALA A 113 -5.39 35.95 -1.69
C ALA A 113 -5.88 37.25 -1.03
N GLY A 114 -5.14 38.34 -1.21
CA GLY A 114 -5.45 39.62 -0.61
C GLY A 114 -6.68 40.32 -1.20
N GLY A 115 -7.09 41.39 -0.51
CA GLY A 115 -7.70 42.57 -1.14
C GLY A 115 -9.17 42.86 -0.83
N ASP A 116 -9.38 43.72 0.17
CA ASP A 116 -10.31 44.87 0.21
C ASP A 116 -11.85 44.66 0.19
N LYS A 117 -12.52 45.28 1.21
CA LYS A 117 -13.86 45.92 1.21
C LYS A 117 -15.14 45.05 1.09
N THR A 118 -16.29 45.30 1.75
CA THR A 118 -16.82 46.36 2.66
C THR A 118 -18.09 45.81 3.36
N ASP A 119 -18.46 46.45 4.47
CA ASP A 119 -19.73 46.37 5.23
C ASP A 119 -21.05 46.24 4.44
N SER A 120 -22.03 45.54 5.02
CA SER A 120 -23.30 46.12 5.52
C SER A 120 -24.26 45.06 6.08
N GLY A 121 -24.99 45.41 7.14
CA GLY A 121 -25.85 44.54 7.96
C GLY A 121 -27.27 44.30 7.39
N ASP A 122 -28.04 43.43 8.04
CA ASP A 122 -29.16 43.80 8.93
C ASP A 122 -29.80 42.53 9.57
N LYS A 123 -30.51 42.75 10.67
CA LYS A 123 -31.30 41.83 11.51
C LYS A 123 -32.48 41.23 10.68
N THR A 124 -33.25 40.22 11.07
CA THR A 124 -33.96 40.02 12.35
C THR A 124 -34.71 38.67 12.31
N ASP A 125 -34.70 37.98 13.45
CA ASP A 125 -35.81 37.33 14.16
C ASP A 125 -36.56 36.04 13.72
N SER A 126 -36.70 35.21 14.75
CA SER A 126 -37.84 34.38 15.17
C SER A 126 -38.30 33.16 14.36
N GLY A 127 -37.84 31.99 14.86
CA GLY A 127 -38.74 30.97 15.42
C GLY A 127 -39.20 29.84 14.49
N ASP A 128 -38.75 28.61 14.76
CA ASP A 128 -39.68 27.49 15.04
C ASP A 128 -38.95 26.32 15.71
N LYS A 129 -39.71 25.58 16.52
CA LYS A 129 -39.29 24.51 17.41
C LYS A 129 -39.07 23.18 16.68
N THR A 130 -38.20 22.38 17.30
CA THR A 130 -38.23 20.91 17.37
C THR A 130 -38.54 20.14 16.10
N ASP A 131 -37.50 19.52 15.52
CA ASP A 131 -37.64 18.14 15.08
C ASP A 131 -36.37 17.33 15.38
N GLY A 132 -36.38 16.71 16.55
CA GLY A 132 -35.40 15.73 16.96
C GLY A 132 -35.77 14.38 16.36
N GLY A 133 -35.21 14.04 15.20
CA GLY A 133 -35.38 12.70 14.65
C GLY A 133 -34.74 12.50 13.28
N LYS A 134 -33.82 11.53 13.19
CA LYS A 134 -33.31 10.90 11.95
C LYS A 134 -32.30 11.65 11.06
N VAL A 135 -31.34 12.42 11.61
CA VAL A 135 -30.24 13.02 10.79
C VAL A 135 -28.90 12.25 10.89
N THR A 136 -28.84 11.08 11.54
CA THR A 136 -27.56 10.37 11.70
C THR A 136 -27.15 9.56 10.44
N GLY A 137 -28.11 9.10 9.64
CA GLY A 137 -27.85 8.30 8.43
C GLY A 137 -27.36 9.13 7.24
N GLY A 138 -28.06 10.22 6.91
CA GLY A 138 -27.74 11.08 5.76
C GLY A 138 -26.40 11.81 5.93
N TRP A 139 -26.05 12.23 7.14
CA TRP A 139 -24.79 12.93 7.42
C TRP A 139 -23.58 12.02 7.26
N ARG A 140 -23.63 10.77 7.75
CA ARG A 140 -22.55 9.78 7.55
C ARG A 140 -22.35 9.47 6.07
N GLN A 141 -23.45 9.33 5.33
CA GLN A 141 -23.40 9.05 3.90
C GLN A 141 -22.88 10.24 3.10
N ALA A 142 -23.24 11.47 3.49
CA ALA A 142 -22.70 12.71 2.92
C ALA A 142 -21.20 12.88 3.22
N VAL A 143 -20.75 12.58 4.45
CA VAL A 143 -19.33 12.60 4.83
C VAL A 143 -18.54 11.55 4.05
N LEU A 144 -19.07 10.33 3.90
CA LEU A 144 -18.41 9.26 3.16
C LEU A 144 -18.35 9.58 1.65
N CYS A 145 -19.43 10.10 1.06
CA CYS A 145 -19.44 10.58 -0.32
C CYS A 145 -18.46 11.74 -0.53
N ARG A 146 -18.35 12.66 0.43
CA ARG A 146 -17.37 13.76 0.38
C ARG A 146 -15.94 13.23 0.43
N MET A 147 -15.64 12.32 1.36
CA MET A 147 -14.31 11.70 1.45
C MET A 147 -13.98 10.88 0.21
N LEU A 148 -14.94 10.15 -0.37
CA LEU A 148 -14.73 9.44 -1.63
C LEU A 148 -14.47 10.40 -2.79
N ARG A 149 -15.17 11.53 -2.85
CA ARG A 149 -14.91 12.59 -3.84
C ARG A 149 -13.50 13.18 -3.66
N GLU A 150 -13.09 13.42 -2.43
CA GLU A 150 -11.72 13.87 -2.10
C GLU A 150 -10.67 12.82 -2.47
N VAL A 151 -10.93 11.52 -2.25
CA VAL A 151 -10.07 10.43 -2.74
C VAL A 151 -10.01 10.41 -4.25
N CYS A 152 -11.12 10.59 -4.97
CA CYS A 152 -11.12 10.66 -6.44
C CYS A 152 -10.35 11.89 -6.96
N ALA A 153 -10.41 13.01 -6.26
CA ALA A 153 -9.63 14.19 -6.59
C ALA A 153 -8.12 13.97 -6.35
N LEU A 154 -7.75 13.38 -5.21
CA LEU A 154 -6.36 13.03 -4.88
C LEU A 154 -5.82 11.88 -5.73
N ALA A 155 -6.69 10.99 -6.19
CA ALA A 155 -6.37 9.94 -7.13
C ALA A 155 -5.94 10.50 -8.50
N LYS A 156 -5.99 11.81 -8.75
CA LYS A 156 -5.34 12.43 -9.93
C LYS A 156 -3.83 12.63 -9.74
N GLN A 157 -3.31 12.49 -8.52
CA GLN A 157 -1.88 12.62 -8.24
C GLN A 157 -1.13 11.37 -8.72
N SER A 158 -0.20 11.54 -9.68
CA SER A 158 0.48 10.42 -10.34
C SER A 158 1.22 9.47 -9.39
N ARG A 159 1.72 9.98 -8.25
CA ARG A 159 2.41 9.17 -7.23
C ARG A 159 1.45 8.27 -6.46
N LEU A 160 0.31 8.81 -6.04
CA LEU A 160 -0.71 8.05 -5.32
C LEU A 160 -1.29 6.95 -6.21
N GLN A 161 -1.57 7.27 -7.48
CA GLN A 161 -2.02 6.29 -8.48
C GLN A 161 -1.03 5.14 -8.63
N LEU A 162 0.25 5.43 -8.85
CA LEU A 162 1.27 4.41 -9.07
C LEU A 162 1.31 3.38 -7.94
N TRP A 163 1.39 3.85 -6.69
CA TRP A 163 1.47 2.97 -5.53
C TRP A 163 0.15 2.31 -5.16
N SER A 164 -0.99 2.94 -5.49
CA SER A 164 -2.32 2.33 -5.29
C SER A 164 -2.59 1.22 -6.30
N PHE A 165 -2.25 1.43 -7.58
CA PHE A 165 -2.32 0.37 -8.59
C PHE A 165 -1.34 -0.76 -8.27
N TRP A 166 -0.10 -0.42 -7.88
CA TRP A 166 0.84 -1.44 -7.41
C TRP A 166 0.27 -2.25 -6.25
N TRP A 167 -0.35 -1.60 -5.25
CA TRP A 167 -1.00 -2.31 -4.16
C TRP A 167 -2.09 -3.25 -4.67
N ILE A 168 -3.02 -2.77 -5.50
CA ILE A 168 -4.16 -3.57 -5.99
C ILE A 168 -3.67 -4.79 -6.77
N PHE A 169 -2.83 -4.58 -7.79
CA PHE A 169 -2.40 -5.62 -8.72
C PHE A 169 -1.38 -6.56 -8.08
N ASN A 170 -0.32 -6.01 -7.46
CA ASN A 170 0.74 -6.86 -6.92
C ASN A 170 0.25 -7.67 -5.69
N SER A 171 -0.64 -7.11 -4.85
CA SER A 171 -1.29 -7.90 -3.78
C SER A 171 -2.09 -9.07 -4.34
N ALA A 172 -2.85 -8.85 -5.42
CA ALA A 172 -3.68 -9.90 -6.00
C ALA A 172 -2.81 -11.06 -6.49
N GLY A 173 -1.78 -10.76 -7.29
CA GLY A 173 -0.81 -11.76 -7.76
C GLY A 173 -0.07 -12.47 -6.62
N TYR A 174 0.38 -11.73 -5.61
CA TYR A 174 1.05 -12.29 -4.44
C TYR A 174 0.18 -13.33 -3.71
N TYR A 175 -1.08 -13.01 -3.41
CA TYR A 175 -1.95 -13.94 -2.69
C TYR A 175 -2.34 -15.17 -3.51
N LEU A 176 -2.50 -15.03 -4.83
CA LEU A 176 -2.72 -16.19 -5.72
C LEU A 176 -1.57 -17.20 -5.60
N VAL A 177 -0.32 -16.71 -5.66
CA VAL A 177 0.86 -17.58 -5.48
C VAL A 177 0.84 -18.24 -4.10
N LEU A 178 0.57 -17.48 -3.04
CA LEU A 178 0.50 -18.03 -1.67
C LEU A 178 -0.56 -19.11 -1.50
N TYR A 179 -1.71 -18.98 -2.16
CA TYR A 179 -2.80 -19.96 -2.04
C TYR A 179 -2.48 -21.28 -2.76
N TYR A 180 -1.76 -21.22 -3.88
CA TYR A 180 -1.54 -22.38 -4.74
C TYR A 180 -0.12 -22.97 -4.66
N VAL A 181 0.84 -22.32 -3.98
CA VAL A 181 2.22 -22.80 -3.89
C VAL A 181 2.37 -24.14 -3.19
N GLN A 182 1.56 -24.42 -2.17
CA GLN A 182 1.62 -25.71 -1.49
C GLN A 182 1.17 -26.86 -2.40
N ILE A 183 0.22 -26.60 -3.30
CA ILE A 183 -0.22 -27.56 -4.32
C ILE A 183 0.90 -27.77 -5.34
N LEU A 184 1.62 -26.70 -5.72
CA LEU A 184 2.78 -26.82 -6.62
C LEU A 184 3.89 -27.66 -5.98
N TRP A 185 4.17 -27.47 -4.69
CA TRP A 185 5.17 -28.26 -3.98
C TRP A 185 4.80 -29.73 -3.88
N ASP A 186 3.52 -30.05 -3.67
CA ASP A 186 3.05 -31.44 -3.62
C ASP A 186 3.11 -32.11 -5.01
N ASP A 187 2.92 -31.35 -6.10
CA ASP A 187 3.08 -31.87 -7.46
C ASP A 187 4.57 -32.15 -7.79
N ILE A 188 5.48 -31.26 -7.38
CA ILE A 188 6.94 -31.42 -7.59
C ILE A 188 7.55 -32.49 -6.67
N TYR A 189 7.11 -32.56 -5.42
CA TYR A 189 7.65 -33.46 -4.40
C TYR A 189 6.53 -34.01 -3.52
N PRO A 190 5.82 -35.06 -3.99
CA PRO A 190 4.64 -35.59 -3.32
C PRO A 190 4.92 -36.00 -1.87
N ALA A 191 4.10 -35.51 -0.95
CA ALA A 191 4.25 -35.81 0.48
C ALA A 191 3.99 -37.29 0.82
N ARG A 192 3.25 -38.01 -0.04
CA ARG A 192 2.94 -39.44 0.13
C ARG A 192 4.18 -40.32 0.00
N ASP A 193 5.07 -39.95 -0.90
CA ASP A 193 6.25 -40.74 -1.23
C ASP A 193 7.48 -40.30 -0.42
N ASN A 194 7.38 -39.14 0.26
CA ASN A 194 8.52 -38.49 0.89
C ASN A 194 8.27 -38.11 2.35
N ARG A 195 9.11 -38.66 3.24
CA ARG A 195 8.99 -38.48 4.70
C ARG A 195 9.53 -37.13 5.22
N ARG A 196 10.24 -36.36 4.39
CA ARG A 196 10.91 -35.10 4.75
C ARG A 196 10.36 -33.92 3.94
N VAL A 197 9.13 -33.52 4.23
CA VAL A 197 8.50 -32.32 3.64
C VAL A 197 8.82 -31.11 4.52
N TYR A 198 9.42 -30.07 3.93
CA TYR A 198 9.89 -28.89 4.67
C TYR A 198 9.02 -27.63 4.47
N ASN A 199 7.81 -27.78 3.92
CA ASN A 199 6.90 -26.67 3.58
C ASN A 199 6.75 -25.65 4.73
N GLY A 200 6.52 -26.12 5.97
CA GLY A 200 6.40 -25.23 7.14
C GLY A 200 7.69 -24.47 7.48
N GLY A 201 8.85 -25.11 7.30
CA GLY A 201 10.15 -24.46 7.49
C GLY A 201 10.42 -23.38 6.43
N VAL A 202 10.00 -23.63 5.19
CA VAL A 202 10.08 -22.68 4.08
C VAL A 202 9.16 -21.48 4.30
N ASP A 203 7.95 -21.71 4.82
CA ASP A 203 7.05 -20.63 5.23
C ASP A 203 7.64 -19.79 6.38
N ALA A 204 8.32 -20.42 7.34
CA ALA A 204 9.02 -19.70 8.41
C ALA A 204 10.21 -18.89 7.85
N ALA A 205 11.08 -19.49 7.05
CA ALA A 205 12.23 -18.84 6.44
C ALA A 205 11.82 -17.65 5.55
N SER A 206 10.78 -17.83 4.74
CA SER A 206 10.24 -16.76 3.89
C SER A 206 9.58 -15.64 4.71
N THR A 207 8.99 -15.96 5.87
CA THR A 207 8.47 -14.95 6.81
C THR A 207 9.62 -14.13 7.42
N LEU A 208 10.69 -14.80 7.87
CA LEU A 208 11.86 -14.16 8.46
C LEU A 208 12.58 -13.26 7.45
N LEU A 209 12.82 -13.76 6.23
CA LEU A 209 13.40 -12.94 5.15
C LEU A 209 12.50 -11.75 4.83
N GLY A 210 11.18 -11.96 4.79
CA GLY A 210 10.22 -10.88 4.61
C GLY A 210 10.30 -9.80 5.71
N ALA A 211 10.54 -10.20 6.96
CA ALA A 211 10.73 -9.26 8.07
C ALA A 211 12.01 -8.45 7.90
N ILE A 212 13.13 -9.10 7.56
CA ILE A 212 14.41 -8.44 7.29
C ILE A 212 14.28 -7.46 6.12
N ALA A 213 13.65 -7.90 5.02
CA ALA A 213 13.42 -7.09 3.84
C ALA A 213 12.52 -5.88 4.14
N SER A 214 11.44 -6.08 4.91
CA SER A 214 10.57 -5.01 5.37
C SER A 214 11.31 -3.99 6.24
N PHE A 215 12.23 -4.46 7.11
CA PHE A 215 13.04 -3.61 7.95
C PHE A 215 14.02 -2.78 7.11
N ALA A 216 14.74 -3.42 6.18
CA ALA A 216 15.67 -2.77 5.27
C ALA A 216 15.01 -1.65 4.44
N ALA A 217 13.78 -1.87 3.98
CA ALA A 217 12.99 -0.88 3.24
C ALA A 217 12.79 0.44 4.02
N GLY A 218 12.78 0.39 5.36
CA GLY A 218 12.64 1.56 6.23
C GLY A 218 13.81 2.53 6.20
N TYR A 219 14.99 2.06 5.78
CA TYR A 219 16.24 2.82 5.80
C TYR A 219 16.70 3.30 4.42
N LEU A 220 16.00 2.90 3.35
CA LEU A 220 16.35 3.29 1.99
C LEU A 220 16.04 4.76 1.72
N LYS A 221 17.10 5.53 1.45
CA LYS A 221 17.01 6.93 1.06
C LYS A 221 17.15 7.05 -0.46
N ILE A 222 16.03 6.95 -1.16
CA ILE A 222 15.96 7.08 -2.63
C ILE A 222 15.05 8.25 -2.99
N ARG A 223 15.34 8.94 -4.10
CA ARG A 223 14.44 9.94 -4.72
C ARG A 223 13.24 9.22 -5.35
N TRP A 224 12.29 8.81 -4.52
CA TRP A 224 11.13 8.03 -4.93
C TRP A 224 10.28 8.68 -6.03
N ALA A 225 10.31 10.01 -6.16
CA ALA A 225 9.65 10.72 -7.27
C ALA A 225 10.13 10.24 -8.65
N LEU A 226 11.42 9.93 -8.79
CA LEU A 226 12.04 9.51 -10.04
C LEU A 226 12.13 7.98 -10.14
N TRP A 227 12.51 7.32 -9.04
CA TRP A 227 12.89 5.91 -9.06
C TRP A 227 11.76 4.94 -8.72
N SER A 228 10.57 5.39 -8.28
CA SER A 228 9.48 4.46 -7.88
C SER A 228 9.10 3.49 -9.00
N ALA A 229 8.85 3.99 -10.21
CA ALA A 229 8.43 3.15 -11.34
C ALA A 229 9.51 2.12 -11.71
N LEU A 230 10.78 2.53 -11.68
CA LEU A 230 11.89 1.61 -11.99
C LEU A 230 12.02 0.52 -10.91
N VAL A 231 12.02 0.90 -9.64
CA VAL A 231 12.14 -0.05 -8.52
C VAL A 231 10.99 -1.05 -8.55
N ILE A 232 9.76 -0.57 -8.73
CA ILE A 232 8.58 -1.44 -8.87
C ILE A 232 8.73 -2.37 -10.08
N GLY A 233 9.11 -1.84 -11.24
CA GLY A 233 9.26 -2.63 -12.47
C GLY A 233 10.33 -3.72 -12.36
N VAL A 234 11.51 -3.38 -11.84
CA VAL A 234 12.61 -4.35 -11.63
C VAL A 234 12.23 -5.42 -10.63
N VAL A 235 11.65 -5.05 -9.47
CA VAL A 235 11.23 -6.04 -8.47
C VAL A 235 10.11 -6.94 -9.02
N THR A 236 9.16 -6.39 -9.77
CA THR A 236 8.09 -7.16 -10.40
C THR A 236 8.63 -8.09 -11.49
N ALA A 237 9.66 -7.67 -12.24
CA ALA A 237 10.34 -8.51 -13.22
C ALA A 237 11.09 -9.67 -12.55
N ILE A 238 11.77 -9.41 -11.43
CA ILE A 238 12.40 -10.46 -10.61
C ILE A 238 11.34 -11.45 -10.11
N GLN A 239 10.20 -10.95 -9.63
CA GLN A 239 9.08 -11.81 -9.21
C GLN A 239 8.55 -12.69 -10.35
N ALA A 240 8.42 -12.15 -11.57
CA ALA A 240 8.05 -12.93 -12.74
C ALA A 240 9.08 -14.02 -13.02
N GLY A 241 10.38 -13.69 -13.05
CA GLY A 241 11.45 -14.67 -13.25
C GLY A 241 11.45 -15.79 -12.19
N LEU A 242 11.21 -15.45 -10.93
CA LEU A 242 11.10 -16.42 -9.84
C LEU A 242 9.87 -17.33 -10.00
N LEU A 243 8.74 -16.82 -10.48
CA LEU A 243 7.55 -17.64 -10.77
C LEU A 243 7.80 -18.62 -11.91
N LEU A 244 8.47 -18.17 -12.98
CA LEU A 244 8.87 -19.06 -14.07
C LEU A 244 9.82 -20.17 -13.57
N LEU A 245 10.79 -19.80 -12.72
CA LEU A 245 11.71 -20.75 -12.12
C LEU A 245 10.98 -21.78 -11.24
N MET A 246 10.06 -21.33 -10.38
CA MET A 246 9.24 -22.23 -9.54
C MET A 246 8.42 -23.20 -10.38
N ASN A 247 7.92 -22.77 -11.53
CA ASN A 247 7.05 -23.57 -12.38
C ASN A 247 7.80 -24.58 -13.27
N THR A 248 9.07 -24.33 -13.56
CA THR A 248 9.87 -25.13 -14.51
C THR A 248 10.88 -26.05 -13.83
N THR A 249 11.20 -25.80 -12.56
CA THR A 249 12.13 -26.64 -11.79
C THR A 249 11.49 -27.96 -11.36
N ALA A 250 12.22 -29.05 -11.50
CA ALA A 250 11.91 -30.33 -10.85
C ALA A 250 12.56 -30.46 -9.46
N ASN A 251 13.46 -29.54 -9.09
CA ASN A 251 14.13 -29.55 -7.79
C ASN A 251 13.36 -28.71 -6.77
N ILE A 252 12.86 -29.37 -5.71
CA ILE A 252 12.08 -28.74 -4.65
C ILE A 252 12.87 -27.67 -3.87
N TRP A 253 14.18 -27.84 -3.66
CA TRP A 253 15.01 -26.85 -2.97
C TRP A 253 15.15 -25.55 -3.76
N LEU A 254 15.23 -25.67 -5.09
CA LEU A 254 15.26 -24.51 -5.98
C LEU A 254 13.89 -23.81 -5.99
N CYS A 255 12.78 -24.58 -5.99
CA CYS A 255 11.43 -24.04 -5.86
C CYS A 255 11.21 -23.31 -4.53
N TYR A 256 11.65 -23.91 -3.41
CA TYR A 256 11.60 -23.30 -2.08
C TYR A 256 12.41 -22.01 -2.01
N THR A 257 13.63 -22.02 -2.53
CA THR A 257 14.48 -20.82 -2.56
C THR A 257 13.84 -19.71 -3.38
N ALA A 258 13.29 -20.05 -4.56
CA ALA A 258 12.60 -19.10 -5.41
C ALA A 258 11.36 -18.50 -4.74
N TYR A 259 10.56 -19.31 -4.05
CA TYR A 259 9.42 -18.84 -3.26
C TYR A 259 9.84 -17.90 -2.11
N VAL A 260 10.89 -18.26 -1.37
CA VAL A 260 11.43 -17.43 -0.27
C VAL A 260 11.83 -16.05 -0.80
N LEU A 261 12.54 -16.00 -1.93
CA LEU A 261 12.94 -14.76 -2.58
C LEU A 261 11.73 -13.96 -3.11
N PHE A 262 10.76 -14.63 -3.73
CA PHE A 262 9.54 -14.00 -4.25
C PHE A 262 8.74 -13.33 -3.13
N ARG A 263 8.60 -14.02 -2.00
CA ARG A 263 7.91 -13.48 -0.83
C ARG A 263 8.69 -12.33 -0.21
N GLY A 264 10.01 -12.49 -0.07
CA GLY A 264 10.90 -11.44 0.43
C GLY A 264 10.83 -10.15 -0.39
N SER A 265 10.86 -10.25 -1.72
CA SER A 265 10.81 -9.10 -2.62
C SER A 265 9.46 -8.37 -2.57
N TYR A 266 8.35 -9.09 -2.40
CA TYR A 266 7.05 -8.47 -2.14
C TYR A 266 7.05 -7.71 -0.81
N GLN A 267 7.49 -8.36 0.28
CA GLN A 267 7.49 -7.77 1.62
C GLN A 267 8.40 -6.54 1.70
N PHE A 268 9.48 -6.49 0.93
CA PHE A 268 10.32 -5.30 0.78
C PHE A 268 9.54 -4.06 0.28
N LEU A 269 8.68 -4.23 -0.74
CA LEU A 269 7.95 -3.10 -1.33
C LEU A 269 6.77 -2.64 -0.48
N VAL A 270 6.18 -3.52 0.35
CA VAL A 270 4.98 -3.20 1.14
C VAL A 270 5.17 -1.97 2.05
N PRO A 271 6.20 -1.87 2.92
CA PRO A 271 6.43 -0.67 3.73
C PRO A 271 6.62 0.59 2.91
N ILE A 272 7.26 0.47 1.75
CA ILE A 272 7.52 1.59 0.83
C ILE A 272 6.19 2.10 0.27
N ALA A 273 5.35 1.20 -0.20
CA ALA A 273 4.00 1.54 -0.68
C ALA A 273 3.17 2.21 0.41
N ILE A 274 3.20 1.67 1.63
CA ILE A 274 2.49 2.25 2.77
C ILE A 274 2.95 3.68 3.00
N PHE A 275 4.25 3.93 3.06
CA PHE A 275 4.78 5.28 3.27
C PHE A 275 4.46 6.21 2.10
N GLN A 276 4.55 5.76 0.85
CA GLN A 276 4.29 6.59 -0.33
C GLN A 276 2.82 6.98 -0.44
N ILE A 277 1.91 6.06 -0.13
CA ILE A 277 0.48 6.33 -0.06
C ILE A 277 0.21 7.28 1.12
N ALA A 278 0.72 6.99 2.31
CA ALA A 278 0.47 7.80 3.51
C ALA A 278 1.03 9.22 3.42
N THR A 279 2.15 9.44 2.71
CA THR A 279 2.71 10.79 2.50
C THR A 279 2.01 11.59 1.41
N SER A 280 1.27 10.93 0.52
CA SER A 280 0.50 11.59 -0.53
C SER A 280 -0.93 11.93 -0.09
N LEU A 281 -1.32 11.56 1.13
CA LEU A 281 -2.68 11.70 1.64
C LEU A 281 -2.71 12.56 2.91
N SER A 282 -3.86 13.18 3.16
CA SER A 282 -4.18 13.68 4.49
C SER A 282 -4.30 12.52 5.49
N LYS A 283 -4.09 12.80 6.78
CA LYS A 283 -4.22 11.79 7.85
C LYS A 283 -5.61 11.13 7.87
N GLU A 284 -6.64 11.86 7.44
CA GLU A 284 -8.05 11.45 7.43
C GLU A 284 -8.36 10.41 6.34
N LEU A 285 -7.68 10.48 5.19
CA LEU A 285 -8.00 9.66 4.01
C LEU A 285 -7.14 8.39 3.90
N CYS A 286 -6.11 8.23 4.73
CA CYS A 286 -5.23 7.07 4.73
C CYS A 286 -6.01 5.75 4.88
N ALA A 287 -6.89 5.65 5.87
CA ALA A 287 -7.68 4.44 6.12
C ALA A 287 -8.58 4.08 4.94
N LEU A 288 -9.22 5.09 4.36
CA LEU A 288 -10.13 4.91 3.25
C LEU A 288 -9.39 4.41 2.01
N VAL A 289 -8.25 5.00 1.66
CA VAL A 289 -7.46 4.58 0.50
C VAL A 289 -6.87 3.19 0.67
N PHE A 290 -6.30 2.86 1.84
CA PHE A 290 -5.83 1.49 2.09
C PHE A 290 -6.98 0.47 2.06
N GLY A 291 -8.17 0.86 2.54
CA GLY A 291 -9.39 0.06 2.48
C GLY A 291 -9.83 -0.21 1.04
N VAL A 292 -9.99 0.85 0.24
CA VAL A 292 -10.40 0.78 -1.17
C VAL A 292 -9.39 -0.03 -2.00
N ASN A 293 -8.09 0.20 -1.83
CA ASN A 293 -7.06 -0.56 -2.54
C ASN A 293 -7.08 -2.05 -2.15
N THR A 294 -7.28 -2.36 -0.87
CA THR A 294 -7.38 -3.77 -0.41
C THR A 294 -8.66 -4.44 -0.88
N PHE A 295 -9.77 -3.70 -0.95
CA PHE A 295 -11.04 -4.17 -1.51
C PHE A 295 -10.87 -4.54 -2.99
N PHE A 296 -10.38 -3.62 -3.82
CA PHE A 296 -10.16 -3.89 -5.24
C PHE A 296 -9.14 -5.00 -5.48
N GLY A 297 -8.05 -5.06 -4.71
CA GLY A 297 -7.11 -6.18 -4.79
C GLY A 297 -7.74 -7.52 -4.40
N THR A 298 -8.71 -7.51 -3.48
CA THR A 298 -9.47 -8.70 -3.08
C THR A 298 -10.47 -9.12 -4.15
N VAL A 299 -11.21 -8.18 -4.73
CA VAL A 299 -12.10 -8.46 -5.87
C VAL A 299 -11.30 -9.05 -7.04
N LEU A 300 -10.16 -8.44 -7.37
CA LEU A 300 -9.32 -8.88 -8.50
C LEU A 300 -8.81 -10.32 -8.30
N LYS A 301 -8.23 -10.65 -7.14
CA LYS A 301 -7.75 -12.02 -6.90
C LYS A 301 -8.90 -13.03 -6.87
N THR A 302 -10.09 -12.66 -6.38
CA THR A 302 -11.27 -13.54 -6.41
C THR A 302 -11.71 -13.81 -7.84
N ILE A 303 -11.76 -12.79 -8.70
CA ILE A 303 -12.09 -12.96 -10.12
C ILE A 303 -11.08 -13.91 -10.79
N ILE A 304 -9.78 -13.68 -10.60
CA ILE A 304 -8.74 -14.54 -11.17
C ILE A 304 -8.88 -15.97 -10.64
N THR A 305 -9.14 -16.15 -9.34
CA THR A 305 -9.33 -17.46 -8.71
C THR A 305 -10.50 -18.22 -9.35
N ILE A 306 -11.64 -17.56 -9.52
CA ILE A 306 -12.84 -18.17 -10.13
C ILE A 306 -12.59 -18.56 -11.59
N ILE A 307 -11.89 -17.71 -12.35
CA ILE A 307 -11.60 -17.99 -13.76
C ILE A 307 -10.57 -19.10 -13.92
N VAL A 308 -9.47 -19.05 -13.16
CA VAL A 308 -8.27 -19.85 -13.42
C VAL A 308 -8.28 -21.18 -12.67
N ALA A 309 -8.65 -21.17 -11.39
CA ALA A 309 -8.47 -22.31 -10.49
C ALA A 309 -9.77 -23.03 -10.11
N ASP A 310 -10.90 -22.34 -10.10
CA ASP A 310 -12.19 -22.95 -9.79
C ASP A 310 -12.65 -23.87 -10.93
N LYS A 311 -13.26 -25.01 -10.57
CA LYS A 311 -13.79 -26.00 -11.53
C LYS A 311 -14.94 -25.45 -12.38
N ARG A 312 -15.64 -24.40 -11.91
CA ARG A 312 -16.67 -23.69 -12.68
C ARG A 312 -16.10 -22.76 -13.74
N GLY A 313 -14.82 -22.37 -13.59
CA GLY A 313 -14.06 -21.62 -14.59
C GLY A 313 -13.30 -22.59 -15.50
N LEU A 314 -12.00 -22.34 -15.66
CA LEU A 314 -11.10 -23.18 -16.45
C LEU A 314 -10.64 -24.43 -15.70
N GLY A 315 -10.68 -24.43 -14.37
CA GLY A 315 -10.25 -25.56 -13.54
C GLY A 315 -8.83 -26.05 -13.83
N LEU A 316 -7.91 -25.13 -14.12
CA LEU A 316 -6.56 -25.48 -14.57
C LEU A 316 -5.78 -26.28 -13.50
N SER A 317 -4.91 -27.18 -13.92
CA SER A 317 -3.92 -27.79 -13.02
C SER A 317 -2.87 -26.76 -12.59
N VAL A 318 -2.10 -27.06 -11.53
CA VAL A 318 -1.25 -26.06 -10.86
C VAL A 318 -0.20 -25.44 -11.78
N HIS A 319 0.46 -26.20 -12.65
CA HIS A 319 1.49 -25.68 -13.56
C HIS A 319 0.95 -24.64 -14.56
N PRO A 320 -0.15 -24.89 -15.29
CA PRO A 320 -0.82 -23.86 -16.09
C PRO A 320 -1.25 -22.63 -15.29
N GLN A 321 -1.71 -22.77 -14.03
CA GLN A 321 -2.03 -21.61 -13.18
C GLN A 321 -0.78 -20.74 -12.94
N PHE A 322 0.37 -21.36 -12.65
CA PHE A 322 1.62 -20.64 -12.45
C PHE A 322 2.15 -19.98 -13.72
N TYR A 323 1.90 -20.55 -14.92
CA TYR A 323 2.16 -19.86 -16.19
C TYR A 323 1.27 -18.61 -16.37
N VAL A 324 -0.01 -18.67 -15.98
CA VAL A 324 -0.90 -17.50 -16.00
C VAL A 324 -0.38 -16.42 -15.03
N TYR A 325 0.05 -16.81 -13.82
CA TYR A 325 0.61 -15.88 -12.85
C TYR A 325 1.93 -15.27 -13.33
N PHE A 326 2.79 -16.06 -13.98
CA PHE A 326 4.00 -15.55 -14.63
C PHE A 326 3.66 -14.52 -15.72
N GLY A 327 2.70 -14.81 -16.60
CA GLY A 327 2.24 -13.87 -17.62
C GLY A 327 1.69 -12.58 -17.02
N TYR A 328 0.92 -12.70 -15.94
CA TYR A 328 0.38 -11.57 -15.18
C TYR A 328 1.48 -10.67 -14.61
N PHE A 329 2.48 -11.24 -13.92
CA PHE A 329 3.60 -10.46 -13.37
C PHE A 329 4.49 -9.89 -14.48
N SER A 330 4.68 -10.60 -15.59
CA SER A 330 5.46 -10.12 -16.74
C SER A 330 4.81 -8.90 -17.40
N LEU A 331 3.48 -8.92 -17.57
CA LEU A 331 2.73 -7.78 -18.08
C LEU A 331 2.85 -6.57 -17.15
N LEU A 332 2.70 -6.77 -15.84
CA LEU A 332 2.88 -5.70 -14.86
C LEU A 332 4.30 -5.13 -14.90
N ALA A 333 5.32 -5.99 -14.95
CA ALA A 333 6.71 -5.58 -15.04
C ALA A 333 6.96 -4.72 -16.29
N LEU A 334 6.47 -5.16 -17.46
CA LEU A 334 6.56 -4.40 -18.70
C LEU A 334 5.93 -3.01 -18.56
N VAL A 335 4.70 -2.92 -18.05
CA VAL A 335 4.00 -1.64 -17.85
C VAL A 335 4.80 -0.71 -16.93
N TYR A 336 5.31 -1.20 -15.81
CA TYR A 336 6.08 -0.37 -14.87
C TYR A 336 7.44 0.07 -15.42
N LEU A 337 8.13 -0.79 -16.17
CA LEU A 337 9.39 -0.45 -16.83
C LEU A 337 9.19 0.59 -17.94
N LEU A 338 8.14 0.46 -18.75
CA LEU A 338 7.77 1.48 -19.75
C LEU A 338 7.45 2.83 -19.07
N MET A 339 6.70 2.80 -17.97
CA MET A 339 6.44 4.00 -17.17
C MET A 339 7.73 4.62 -16.61
N ALA A 340 8.69 3.79 -16.18
CA ALA A 340 9.99 4.27 -15.72
C ALA A 340 10.78 4.98 -16.83
N VAL A 341 10.81 4.40 -18.04
CA VAL A 341 11.45 5.01 -19.22
C VAL A 341 10.81 6.36 -19.54
N VAL A 342 9.48 6.45 -19.54
CA VAL A 342 8.75 7.73 -19.76
C VAL A 342 9.12 8.77 -18.70
N VAL A 343 9.20 8.38 -17.43
CA VAL A 343 9.58 9.28 -16.33
C VAL A 343 11.01 9.80 -16.51
N VAL A 344 11.95 8.93 -16.88
CA VAL A 344 13.36 9.32 -17.14
C VAL A 344 13.47 10.25 -18.35
N ILE A 345 12.79 9.94 -19.46
CA ILE A 345 12.79 10.80 -20.66
C ILE A 345 12.22 12.18 -20.34
N ARG A 346 11.09 12.25 -19.62
CA ARG A 346 10.48 13.53 -19.22
C ARG A 346 11.39 14.32 -18.28
N HIS A 347 12.14 13.65 -17.41
CA HIS A 347 13.11 14.30 -16.55
C HIS A 347 14.27 14.90 -17.35
N ASN A 348 14.84 14.14 -18.29
CA ASN A 348 15.94 14.59 -19.14
C ASN A 348 15.52 15.76 -20.06
N ARG A 349 14.31 15.72 -20.63
CA ARG A 349 13.77 16.81 -21.46
C ARG A 349 13.52 18.11 -20.69
N ARG A 350 13.20 18.03 -19.40
CA ARG A 350 13.05 19.21 -18.53
C ARG A 350 14.39 19.75 -18.01
N ALA A 351 15.45 18.94 -18.08
CA ALA A 351 16.79 19.32 -17.66
C ALA A 351 17.61 20.00 -18.76
N GLN A 352 17.16 19.98 -20.02
CA GLN A 352 17.76 20.80 -21.09
C GLN A 352 17.25 22.24 -20.98
N PRO A 353 18.13 23.25 -20.89
CA PRO A 353 17.74 24.67 -20.99
C PRO A 353 17.09 24.94 -22.35
N PRO A 354 16.15 25.90 -22.46
CA PRO A 354 15.69 26.35 -23.77
C PRO A 354 16.91 26.84 -24.56
N GLU A 355 17.07 26.29 -25.76
CA GLU A 355 18.08 26.67 -26.74
C GLU A 355 17.97 28.19 -26.97
N LEU A 356 18.95 28.96 -26.47
CA LEU A 356 19.04 30.39 -26.78
C LEU A 356 19.24 30.49 -28.29
N ILE A 357 18.19 30.91 -28.98
CA ILE A 357 18.29 31.41 -30.36
C ILE A 357 19.32 32.55 -30.32
N PRO A 358 20.45 32.46 -31.04
CA PRO A 358 21.37 33.59 -31.15
C PRO A 358 20.62 34.70 -31.88
N ILE A 359 20.32 35.80 -31.18
CA ILE A 359 19.95 37.07 -31.83
C ILE A 359 21.25 37.62 -32.40
N GLU A 360 21.61 37.15 -33.59
CA GLU A 360 22.75 37.64 -34.33
C GLU A 360 22.32 38.89 -35.10
N GLY A 361 22.69 40.04 -34.55
CA GLY A 361 22.91 41.30 -35.27
C GLY A 361 21.68 42.02 -35.81
N GLN A 362 21.40 43.21 -35.27
CA GLN A 362 21.17 44.47 -36.01
C GLN A 362 20.64 45.53 -35.03
N VAL A 363 21.53 46.12 -34.24
CA VAL A 363 21.35 47.50 -33.76
C VAL A 363 22.69 48.19 -33.97
N GLN A 364 22.91 48.64 -35.20
CA GLN A 364 23.97 49.59 -35.50
C GLN A 364 23.45 50.98 -35.10
N GLU A 365 23.89 51.42 -33.93
CA GLU A 365 23.65 52.73 -33.36
C GLU A 365 24.26 53.81 -34.29
N LYS A 366 23.42 54.49 -35.08
CA LYS A 366 23.81 55.71 -35.79
C LYS A 366 23.57 56.90 -34.86
N SER A 367 24.64 57.35 -34.20
CA SER A 367 24.69 58.63 -33.50
C SER A 367 24.72 59.79 -34.52
N PRO A 368 23.91 60.85 -34.36
CA PRO A 368 24.06 62.08 -35.12
C PRO A 368 24.68 63.17 -34.24
N GLU A 369 25.88 63.67 -34.56
CA GLU A 369 26.21 65.06 -34.22
C GLU A 369 27.34 65.66 -35.06
N ALA A 370 27.22 66.97 -35.24
CA ALA A 370 27.78 67.77 -36.30
C ALA A 370 29.08 68.49 -35.91
N ALA A 371 29.83 68.87 -36.95
CA ALA A 371 30.63 70.07 -37.10
C ALA A 371 31.51 70.54 -35.92
N THR A 372 32.84 70.53 -36.13
CA THR A 372 33.68 71.70 -35.83
C THR A 372 34.96 71.73 -36.68
N VAL A 373 35.42 72.94 -36.93
CA VAL A 373 36.38 73.44 -37.92
C VAL A 373 37.82 73.46 -37.37
N GLN A 374 38.81 73.67 -38.26
CA GLN A 374 40.23 74.04 -38.07
C GLN A 374 41.19 72.83 -38.07
N THR A 375 42.28 72.75 -38.85
CA THR A 375 43.06 73.75 -39.61
C THR A 375 43.76 73.04 -40.78
#